data_AF-A0A416ZHF2-F1
#
_entry.id   AF-A0A416ZHF2-F1
#
_cell.length_a   1.000
_cell.length_b   1.000
_cell.length_c   1.000
_cell.angle_alpha   90.00
_cell.angle_beta   90.00
_cell.angle_gamma   90.00
#
_symmetry.space_group_name_H-M   'P 1'
#
loop_
_entity.id
_entity.type
_entity.pdbx_description
1 polymer ?
#
loop_
_entity_poly.entity_id
_entity_poly.type
_entity_poly.pdbx_seq_one_letter_code
_entity_poly.pdbx_strand_id
1 'polypeptide(L)' 'MTKRREVVRFLERHGFESRGGTNHEKFVHPDGRVAIVPRHREIKDRMFEIIKRQAGLR' A
#
# COMPACT_ATOMS: atom_id res chain seq x y z
N MET A 1 13.15 -1.82 -7.82
CA MET A 1 12.06 -0.85 -8.06
C MET A 1 10.79 -1.65 -8.27
N THR A 2 9.83 -1.53 -7.36
CA THR A 2 8.57 -2.29 -7.38
C THR A 2 7.51 -1.47 -8.11
N LYS A 3 6.74 -2.08 -9.02
CA LYS A 3 5.68 -1.31 -9.70
C LYS A 3 4.55 -1.05 -8.71
N ARG A 4 3.96 0.15 -8.73
CA ARG A 4 2.84 0.48 -7.84
C ARG A 4 1.69 -0.52 -7.93
N ARG A 5 1.38 -1.01 -9.13
CA ARG A 5 0.36 -2.05 -9.36
C ARG A 5 0.60 -3.33 -8.55
N GLU A 6 1.86 -3.68 -8.29
CA GLU A 6 2.22 -4.86 -7.49
C GLU A 6 1.99 -4.59 -6.01
N VAL A 7 2.30 -3.38 -5.53
CA VAL A 7 2.00 -2.96 -4.15
C VAL A 7 0.50 -2.93 -3.90
N VAL A 8 -0.28 -2.35 -4.81
CA VAL A 8 -1.76 -2.32 -4.71
C VAL A 8 -2.32 -3.74 -4.69
N ARG A 9 -1.92 -4.58 -5.67
CA ARG A 9 -2.36 -5.98 -5.73
C ARG A 9 -1.95 -6.77 -4.49
N PHE A 10 -0.80 -6.47 -3.88
CA PHE A 10 -0.37 -7.10 -2.64
C PHE A 10 -1.30 -6.70 -1.49
N LEU A 11 -1.64 -5.42 -1.34
CA LEU A 11 -2.54 -4.93 -0.29
C LEU A 11 -3.96 -5.47 -0.46
N GLU A 12 -4.51 -5.45 -1.68
CA GLU A 12 -5.85 -5.99 -1.98
C GLU A 12 -5.96 -7.48 -1.65
N ARG A 13 -4.94 -8.29 -1.98
CA ARG A 13 -4.90 -9.72 -1.61
C ARG A 13 -4.89 -9.96 -0.10
N HIS A 14 -4.39 -8.99 0.67
CA HIS A 14 -4.38 -9.04 2.13
C HIS A 14 -5.61 -8.36 2.74
N GLY A 15 -6.66 -8.07 1.95
CA GLY A 15 -7.93 -7.54 2.44
C GLY A 15 -7.95 -6.03 2.65
N PHE A 16 -6.97 -5.29 2.14
CA PHE A 16 -7.01 -3.83 2.20
C PHE A 16 -7.87 -3.26 1.07
N GLU A 17 -8.67 -2.27 1.40
CA GLU A 17 -9.50 -1.54 0.45
C GLU A 17 -8.94 -0.13 0.22
N SER A 18 -8.94 0.31 -1.03
CA SER A 18 -8.63 1.71 -1.34
C SER A 18 -9.75 2.63 -0.85
N ARG A 19 -9.38 3.66 -0.09
CA ARG A 19 -10.24 4.78 0.31
C ARG A 19 -9.94 6.04 -0.49
N GLY A 20 -9.18 5.92 -1.58
CA GLY A 20 -8.80 7.03 -2.45
C GLY A 20 -7.78 7.99 -1.82
N GLY A 21 -7.62 9.15 -2.45
CA GLY A 21 -6.70 10.22 -2.07
C GLY A 21 -6.06 10.89 -3.28
N THR A 22 -5.44 12.06 -3.10
CA THR A 22 -4.88 12.86 -4.21
C THR A 22 -3.43 12.49 -4.51
N ASN A 23 -2.47 12.84 -3.65
CA ASN A 23 -1.05 12.57 -3.86
C ASN A 23 -0.62 11.18 -3.36
N HIS A 24 -1.29 10.71 -2.31
CA HIS A 24 -1.16 9.37 -1.77
C HIS A 24 -2.53 8.74 -1.71
N GLU A 25 -2.59 7.43 -1.93
CA GLU A 25 -3.79 6.63 -1.79
C GLU A 25 -3.77 5.94 -0.43
N LYS A 26 -4.86 6.07 0.32
CA LYS A 26 -5.03 5.42 1.62
C LYS A 26 -5.67 4.06 1.41
N PHE A 27 -5.03 3.02 1.94
CA PHE A 27 -5.56 1.66 2.00
C PHE A 27 -5.93 1.33 3.45
N VAL A 28 -7.13 0.80 3.66
CA VAL A 28 -7.65 0.47 5.00
C VAL A 28 -8.07 -0.98 5.01
N HIS A 29 -7.64 -1.71 6.04
CA HIS A 29 -8.08 -3.07 6.29
C HIS A 29 -9.23 -3.07 7.33
N PRO A 30 -10.20 -4.00 7.25
CA PRO A 30 -11.33 -4.07 8.18
C PRO A 30 -10.95 -4.16 9.67
N ASP A 31 -9.76 -4.69 9.99
CA ASP A 31 -9.23 -4.76 11.36
C ASP A 31 -8.63 -3.44 11.89
N GLY A 32 -8.70 -2.36 11.11
CA GLY A 32 -8.23 -1.03 11.49
C GLY A 32 -6.80 -0.69 11.03
N ARG A 33 -6.07 -1.61 10.38
CA ARG A 33 -4.75 -1.30 9.80
C ARG A 33 -4.86 -0.35 8.62
N VAL A 34 -3.85 0.52 8.46
CA VAL A 34 -3.81 1.53 7.41
C VAL A 34 -2.45 1.53 6.72
N ALA A 35 -2.45 1.58 5.40
CA ALA A 35 -1.26 1.74 4.58
C ALA A 35 -1.42 2.97 3.67
N ILE A 36 -0.35 3.77 3.54
CA ILE A 36 -0.33 4.93 2.64
C ILE A 36 0.58 4.63 1.45
N VAL A 37 0.00 4.58 0.26
CA VAL A 37 0.71 4.25 -0.97
C VAL A 37 0.85 5.51 -1.84
N PRO A 38 2.08 5.96 -2.15
CA PRO A 38 2.28 7.13 -3.01
C PRO A 38 1.84 6.87 -4.45
N ARG A 39 1.38 7.92 -5.16
CA ARG A 39 0.76 7.75 -6.47
C ARG A 39 1.70 7.66 -7.69
N HIS A 40 2.99 7.41 -7.49
CA HIS A 40 3.96 7.27 -8.59
C HIS A 40 3.99 5.85 -9.20
N ARG A 41 4.46 5.71 -10.45
CA ARG A 41 4.46 4.44 -11.21
C ARG A 41 5.39 3.38 -10.59
N GLU A 42 6.53 3.81 -10.08
CA GLU A 42 7.57 2.96 -9.52
C GLU A 42 7.83 3.34 -8.06
N ILE A 43 7.76 2.36 -7.18
CA ILE A 43 7.99 2.51 -5.75
C ILE A 43 9.37 1.94 -5.44
N LYS A 44 10.20 2.71 -4.74
CA LYS A 44 11.48 2.22 -4.23
C LYS A 44 11.21 1.00 -3.35
N ASP A 45 12.01 -0.05 -3.48
CA ASP A 45 11.75 -1.30 -2.75
C ASP A 45 11.75 -1.07 -1.23
N ARG A 46 12.61 -0.16 -0.74
CA ARG A 46 12.59 0.31 0.65
C ARG A 46 11.25 0.91 1.07
N MET A 47 10.59 1.67 0.20
CA MET A 47 9.26 2.23 0.49
C MET A 47 8.20 1.12 0.54
N PHE A 48 8.31 0.11 -0.33
CA PHE A 48 7.40 -1.04 -0.25
C PHE A 48 7.56 -1.80 1.07
N GLU A 49 8.78 -2.01 1.56
CA GLU A 49 9.02 -2.61 2.88
C GLU A 49 8.43 -1.77 4.03
N ILE A 50 8.50 -0.44 3.94
CA ILE A 50 7.85 0.46 4.91
C ILE A 50 6.32 0.29 4.86
N ILE A 51 5.74 0.21 3.66
CA ILE A 51 4.30 0.01 3.47
C ILE A 51 3.86 -1.33 4.07
N LYS A 52 4.60 -2.42 3.85
CA LYS A 52 4.31 -3.72 4.47
C LYS A 52 4.30 -3.63 5.99
N ARG A 53 5.33 -2.98 6.57
CA ARG A 53 5.41 -2.78 8.02
C ARG A 53 4.25 -1.93 8.56
N GLN A 54 3.84 -0.87 7.87
CA GLN A 54 2.66 -0.07 8.23
C GLN A 54 1.36 -0.89 8.15
N ALA A 55 1.27 -1.74 7.13
CA ALA A 55 0.16 -2.68 6.95
C ALA A 55 0.20 -3.86 7.93
N GLY A 56 1.22 -3.98 8.79
CA GLY A 56 1.41 -5.15 9.66
C GLY A 56 1.59 -6.46 8.89
N LEU A 57 2.10 -6.38 7.67
CA LEU A 57 2.39 -7.51 6.78
C LEU A 57 3.90 -7.80 6.81
N ARG A 58 4.27 -9.08 6.80
CA ARG A 58 5.66 -9.55 6.74
C ARG A 58 6.01 -10.01 5.34
#